data_AF-A0A0F3IJ64-F1
#
_entry.id   AF-A0A0F3IJ64-F1
#
_cell.length_a   1.000
_cell.length_b   1.000
_cell.length_c   1.000
_cell.angle_alpha   90.00
_cell.angle_beta   90.00
_cell.angle_gamma   90.00
#
_symmetry.space_group_name_H-M   'P 1'
#
loop_
_entity.id
_entity.type
_entity.pdbx_description
1 polymer ?
#
loop_
_entity_poly.entity_id
_entity_poly.type
_entity_poly.pdbx_seq_one_letter_code
_entity_poly.pdbx_strand_id
1 'polypeptide(L)'
;MQTNATLKLLPASFKFSQMLAQNAETGIYITSKDFQQVLSGQATSPLKLSRNNAINANFYLELAKQRLIAHNIDVARTLLKICLTFEQRAEFLELLGNTYLEQRDYESAASHYEAAVLANGRVSKWLFSNLEQARKQSTSSKNLIHSIIAGIERNPEFNFLYDRLDSLIHDYWLKQQGRLEVMAITNDRTGLLTAMTDISDFIYQTYLQAFGAKQNPTYINQCNLQRILIIGDMHIPQCVRYRIDQKVEQLEFAGKEVTTISWLELAKHQQELVFHDVVIFYRVPAEPQVLKTMAQVNATGKLSLYEIDDLLFDAAYPPPIETYGGYLSLNLYIQILKGMASFNAAARYCRYGLASTQPLADKLAQLVFANQCYIHRNGIDSHNLFREKALNPAKPTIDIFYGSGTMAHNSDFNELALPAITRILDEYPQAALMIAGYLKLPNEFVKRYPGRIKQMPPVKNIKTYWALLERADINLAVLHDDDINSCKSELKWFEAACLGIPSVLSTTANYRDVIQQDIDGILVSSSEDWYQGLKSLIENPEKTSIYGATSTC
;
A
#
# COMPACT_ATOMS: atom_id res chain seq x y z
N MET A 1 35.93 -44.83 25.88
CA MET A 1 35.96 -44.19 24.54
C MET A 1 36.02 -42.66 24.60
N GLN A 2 35.24 -41.97 25.45
CA GLN A 2 35.25 -40.48 25.54
C GLN A 2 36.63 -39.87 25.89
N THR A 3 37.39 -40.45 26.82
CA THR A 3 38.69 -39.90 27.27
C THR A 3 39.74 -39.81 26.15
N ASN A 4 39.73 -40.72 25.19
CA ASN A 4 40.64 -40.70 24.04
C ASN A 4 40.29 -39.64 23.00
N ALA A 5 39.02 -39.21 22.94
CA ALA A 5 38.59 -38.12 22.06
C ALA A 5 38.94 -36.75 22.67
N THR A 6 38.77 -36.57 23.98
CA THR A 6 39.13 -35.33 24.68
C THR A 6 40.63 -35.05 24.66
N LEU A 7 41.48 -36.08 24.74
CA LEU A 7 42.94 -35.92 24.67
C LEU A 7 43.39 -35.29 23.34
N LYS A 8 42.62 -35.47 22.24
CA LYS A 8 42.91 -34.84 20.94
C LYS A 8 42.58 -33.35 20.89
N LEU A 9 41.83 -32.83 21.87
CA LEU A 9 41.50 -31.40 21.98
C LEU A 9 42.60 -30.62 22.69
N LEU A 10 43.53 -31.29 23.38
CA LEU A 10 44.64 -30.63 24.04
C LEU A 10 45.62 -30.02 23.01
N PRO A 11 46.26 -28.88 23.32
CA PRO A 11 47.31 -28.33 22.47
C PRO A 11 48.42 -29.36 22.21
N ALA A 12 48.97 -29.38 20.99
CA ALA A 12 50.06 -30.31 20.65
C ALA A 12 51.29 -30.18 21.56
N SER A 13 51.51 -29.00 22.16
CA SER A 13 52.58 -28.72 23.09
C SER A 13 52.20 -28.92 24.57
N PHE A 14 51.03 -29.48 24.87
CA PHE A 14 50.52 -29.59 26.24
C PHE A 14 51.41 -30.48 27.11
N LYS A 15 51.75 -29.99 28.31
CA LYS A 15 52.43 -30.76 29.36
C LYS A 15 51.70 -30.57 30.68
N PHE A 16 51.38 -31.67 31.36
CA PHE A 16 50.70 -31.61 32.65
C PHE A 16 51.48 -30.80 33.69
N SER A 17 52.82 -30.90 33.72
CA SER A 17 53.67 -30.08 34.59
C SER A 17 53.55 -28.57 34.35
N GLN A 18 53.29 -28.15 33.11
CA GLN A 18 53.06 -26.74 32.78
C GLN A 18 51.68 -26.28 33.24
N MET A 19 50.66 -27.13 33.14
CA MET A 19 49.32 -26.88 33.69
C MET A 19 49.39 -26.67 35.21
N LEU A 20 50.13 -27.52 35.94
CA LEU A 20 50.34 -27.38 37.39
C LEU A 20 50.93 -26.00 37.73
N ALA A 21 52.03 -25.62 37.06
CA ALA A 21 52.71 -24.36 37.30
C ALA A 21 51.82 -23.14 37.00
N GLN A 22 51.10 -23.15 35.87
CA GLN A 22 50.27 -22.02 35.44
C GLN A 22 49.06 -21.76 36.35
N ASN A 23 48.46 -22.81 36.92
CA ASN A 23 47.35 -22.64 37.86
C ASN A 23 47.85 -22.22 39.25
N ALA A 24 49.04 -22.69 39.65
CA ALA A 24 49.70 -22.27 40.89
C ALA A 24 50.07 -20.77 40.88
N GLU A 25 50.41 -20.19 39.71
CA GLU A 25 50.61 -18.74 39.53
C GLU A 25 49.35 -17.93 39.93
N THR A 26 48.17 -18.53 39.86
CA THR A 26 46.88 -17.94 40.29
C THR A 26 46.41 -18.44 41.67
N GLY A 27 47.26 -19.12 42.43
CA GLY A 27 46.93 -19.66 43.76
C GLY A 27 46.10 -20.93 43.76
N ILE A 28 45.90 -21.58 42.60
CA ILE A 28 45.09 -22.78 42.45
C ILE A 28 46.02 -24.00 42.36
N TYR A 29 46.00 -24.84 43.38
CA TYR A 29 46.74 -26.10 43.40
C TYR A 29 45.87 -27.24 42.87
N ILE A 30 46.29 -27.82 41.75
CA ILE A 30 45.54 -28.86 41.03
C ILE A 30 46.20 -30.24 41.21
N THR A 31 45.38 -31.28 41.30
CA THR A 31 45.78 -32.69 41.40
C THR A 31 45.56 -33.44 40.10
N SER A 32 46.07 -34.68 40.01
CA SER A 32 45.78 -35.57 38.87
C SER A 32 44.28 -35.90 38.76
N LYS A 33 43.54 -35.91 39.87
CA LYS A 33 42.09 -36.11 39.90
C LYS A 33 41.34 -34.93 39.25
N ASP A 34 41.79 -33.70 39.52
CA ASP A 34 41.18 -32.49 38.92
C ASP A 34 41.41 -32.48 37.42
N PHE A 35 42.59 -32.89 36.97
CA PHE A 35 42.86 -33.05 35.54
C PHE A 35 42.01 -34.14 34.88
N GLN A 36 41.79 -35.27 35.56
CA GLN A 36 40.86 -36.30 35.08
C GLN A 36 39.43 -35.77 34.95
N GLN A 37 38.96 -34.93 35.88
CA GLN A 37 37.65 -34.29 35.79
C GLN A 37 37.54 -33.33 34.59
N VAL A 38 38.62 -32.60 34.28
CA VAL A 38 38.69 -31.77 33.06
C VAL A 38 38.59 -32.64 31.80
N LEU A 39 39.36 -33.73 31.73
CA LEU A 39 39.33 -34.64 30.57
C LEU A 39 38.01 -35.42 30.43
N SER A 40 37.32 -35.69 31.53
CA SER A 40 35.99 -36.28 31.52
C SER A 40 34.89 -35.26 31.26
N GLY A 41 35.22 -33.98 31.03
CA GLY A 41 34.25 -32.92 30.78
C GLY A 41 33.31 -32.66 31.97
N GLN A 42 33.77 -32.90 33.19
CA GLN A 42 33.07 -32.62 34.45
C GLN A 42 33.74 -31.48 35.24
N ALA A 43 34.48 -30.61 34.54
CA ALA A 43 35.15 -29.48 35.17
C ALA A 43 34.14 -28.51 35.78
N THR A 44 34.38 -28.12 37.04
CA THR A 44 33.59 -27.12 37.77
C THR A 44 34.37 -25.83 38.03
N SER A 45 35.66 -25.81 37.72
CA SER A 45 36.56 -24.67 37.92
C SER A 45 37.33 -24.32 36.65
N PRO A 46 37.66 -23.03 36.41
CA PRO A 46 38.33 -22.57 35.20
C PRO A 46 39.85 -22.84 35.26
N LEU A 47 40.26 -24.08 35.02
CA LEU A 47 41.67 -24.47 35.05
C LEU A 47 42.39 -24.09 33.75
N LYS A 48 43.53 -23.41 33.87
CA LYS A 48 44.37 -23.02 32.72
C LYS A 48 45.13 -24.22 32.16
N LEU A 49 44.89 -24.58 30.90
CA LEU A 49 45.66 -25.60 30.17
C LEU A 49 46.84 -24.99 29.40
N SER A 50 46.76 -23.69 29.14
CA SER A 50 47.74 -22.87 28.45
C SER A 50 47.77 -21.46 29.05
N ARG A 51 48.87 -20.73 28.84
CA ARG A 51 48.95 -19.29 29.14
C ARG A 51 48.05 -18.44 28.22
N ASN A 52 47.63 -19.00 27.09
CA ASN A 52 46.74 -18.31 26.15
C ASN A 52 45.27 -18.61 26.50
N ASN A 53 44.51 -17.57 26.86
CA ASN A 53 43.10 -17.68 27.20
C ASN A 53 42.23 -18.20 26.04
N ALA A 54 42.57 -17.88 24.79
CA ALA A 54 41.85 -18.37 23.62
C ALA A 54 41.91 -19.90 23.51
N ILE A 55 43.09 -20.47 23.80
CA ILE A 55 43.32 -21.91 23.81
C ILE A 55 42.49 -22.57 24.93
N ASN A 56 42.48 -21.98 26.13
CA ASN A 56 41.68 -22.49 27.25
C ASN A 56 40.19 -22.45 26.92
N ALA A 57 39.68 -21.31 26.45
CA ALA A 57 38.28 -21.14 26.08
C ALA A 57 37.85 -22.11 24.96
N ASN A 58 38.66 -22.30 23.92
CA ASN A 58 38.36 -23.24 22.84
C ASN A 58 38.30 -24.69 23.33
N PHE A 59 39.19 -25.11 24.22
CA PHE A 59 39.15 -26.45 24.78
C PHE A 59 37.84 -26.72 25.54
N TYR A 60 37.45 -25.79 26.43
CA TYR A 60 36.21 -25.92 27.19
C TYR A 60 34.96 -25.82 26.32
N LEU A 61 35.01 -25.02 25.24
CA LEU A 61 33.93 -24.94 24.24
C LEU A 61 33.69 -26.28 23.57
N GLU A 62 34.74 -26.97 23.12
CA GLU A 62 34.61 -28.27 22.46
C GLU A 62 34.05 -29.34 23.42
N LEU A 63 34.46 -29.31 24.70
CA LEU A 63 33.84 -30.12 25.74
C LEU A 63 32.36 -29.79 25.93
N ALA A 64 32.01 -28.50 25.97
CA ALA A 64 30.62 -28.08 26.11
C ALA A 64 29.78 -28.56 24.92
N LYS A 65 30.28 -28.43 23.69
CA LYS A 65 29.62 -28.93 22.47
C LYS A 65 29.38 -30.44 22.52
N GLN A 66 30.36 -31.22 22.96
CA GLN A 66 30.18 -32.67 23.16
C GLN A 66 29.09 -32.98 24.20
N ARG A 67 28.99 -32.17 25.27
CA ARG A 67 27.98 -32.34 26.32
C ARG A 67 26.59 -31.94 25.85
N LEU A 68 26.47 -30.89 25.02
CA LEU A 68 25.22 -30.52 24.35
C LEU A 68 24.73 -31.64 23.43
N ILE A 69 25.61 -32.24 22.61
CA ILE A 69 25.25 -33.39 21.75
C ILE A 69 24.76 -34.58 22.60
N ALA A 70 25.34 -34.78 23.78
CA ALA A 70 24.92 -35.82 24.72
C ALA A 70 23.68 -35.44 25.56
N HIS A 71 23.03 -34.30 25.28
CA HIS A 71 21.91 -33.74 26.04
C HIS A 71 22.18 -33.55 27.56
N ASN A 72 23.46 -33.36 27.94
CA ASN A 72 23.84 -33.06 29.32
C ASN A 72 23.99 -31.54 29.51
N ILE A 73 22.84 -30.88 29.64
CA ILE A 73 22.71 -29.41 29.62
C ILE A 73 23.44 -28.75 30.80
N ASP A 74 23.32 -29.28 32.01
CA ASP A 74 23.87 -28.64 33.21
C ASP A 74 25.40 -28.61 33.20
N VAL A 75 26.01 -29.71 32.74
CA VAL A 75 27.46 -29.79 32.55
C VAL A 75 27.90 -28.87 31.41
N ALA A 76 27.17 -28.85 30.29
CA ALA A 76 27.47 -27.93 29.19
C ALA A 76 27.43 -26.45 29.63
N ARG A 77 26.42 -26.04 30.41
CA ARG A 77 26.32 -24.69 30.96
C ARG A 77 27.51 -24.34 31.85
N THR A 78 27.92 -25.27 32.70
CA THR A 78 29.09 -25.06 33.58
C THR A 78 30.35 -24.83 32.75
N LEU A 79 30.57 -25.64 31.71
CA LEU A 79 31.70 -25.50 30.80
C LEU A 79 31.65 -24.18 30.00
N LEU A 80 30.47 -23.75 29.54
CA LEU A 80 30.30 -22.47 28.85
C LEU A 80 30.56 -21.27 29.78
N LYS A 81 30.13 -21.35 31.05
CA LYS A 81 30.45 -20.34 32.07
C LYS A 81 31.97 -20.28 32.32
N ILE A 82 32.64 -21.43 32.35
CA ILE A 82 34.11 -21.49 32.40
C ILE A 82 34.73 -20.80 31.18
N CYS A 83 34.20 -21.00 29.97
CA CYS A 83 34.69 -20.31 28.77
C CYS A 83 34.66 -18.77 28.94
N LEU A 84 33.58 -18.23 29.51
CA LEU A 84 33.40 -16.79 29.76
C LEU A 84 34.41 -16.20 30.77
N THR A 85 34.99 -17.03 31.65
CA THR A 85 36.06 -16.58 32.55
C THR A 85 37.39 -16.35 31.82
N PHE A 86 37.58 -17.00 30.67
CA PHE A 86 38.78 -16.84 29.84
C PHE A 86 38.58 -15.78 28.76
N GLU A 87 37.44 -15.80 28.05
CA GLU A 87 37.12 -14.84 27.00
C GLU A 87 35.62 -14.54 26.92
N GLN A 88 35.28 -13.25 26.75
CA GLN A 88 33.90 -12.78 26.58
C GLN A 88 33.50 -12.81 25.10
N ARG A 89 33.09 -13.99 24.60
CA ARG A 89 32.66 -14.17 23.21
C ARG A 89 31.16 -14.34 23.08
N ALA A 90 30.61 -13.77 22.00
CA ALA A 90 29.19 -13.90 21.66
C ALA A 90 28.72 -15.36 21.50
N GLU A 91 29.53 -16.24 20.90
CA GLU A 91 29.22 -17.67 20.72
C GLU A 91 28.89 -18.38 22.05
N PHE A 92 29.59 -18.04 23.14
CA PHE A 92 29.41 -18.70 24.44
C PHE A 92 28.08 -18.30 25.08
N LEU A 93 27.75 -17.00 25.00
CA LEU A 93 26.50 -16.45 25.48
C LEU A 93 25.32 -16.98 24.67
N GLU A 94 25.47 -17.07 23.35
CA GLU A 94 24.46 -17.67 22.47
C GLU A 94 24.20 -19.14 22.83
N LEU A 95 25.24 -19.96 22.97
CA LEU A 95 25.08 -21.37 23.34
C LEU A 95 24.43 -21.52 24.73
N LEU A 96 24.76 -20.66 25.70
CA LEU A 96 24.06 -20.62 26.98
C LEU A 96 22.57 -20.30 26.78
N GLY A 97 22.25 -19.28 25.98
CA GLY A 97 20.87 -18.94 25.63
C GLY A 97 20.11 -20.11 25.02
N ASN A 98 20.72 -20.84 24.08
CA ASN A 98 20.15 -22.03 23.45
C ASN A 98 19.77 -23.10 24.48
N THR A 99 20.61 -23.32 25.50
CA THR A 99 20.28 -24.29 26.56
C THR A 99 19.08 -23.88 27.41
N TYR A 100 18.89 -22.58 27.68
CA TYR A 100 17.73 -22.08 28.42
C TYR A 100 16.46 -22.14 27.55
N LEU A 101 16.59 -21.84 26.26
CA LEU A 101 15.50 -21.92 25.31
C LEU A 101 14.96 -23.37 25.18
N GLU A 102 15.85 -24.37 25.12
CA GLU A 102 15.48 -25.80 25.10
C GLU A 102 14.64 -26.20 26.33
N GLN A 103 14.96 -25.63 27.51
CA GLN A 103 14.23 -25.86 28.75
C GLN A 103 12.98 -24.96 28.91
N ARG A 104 12.64 -24.15 27.90
CA ARG A 104 11.55 -23.15 27.93
C ARG A 104 11.70 -22.08 29.01
N ASP A 105 12.92 -21.86 29.49
CA ASP A 105 13.26 -20.71 30.34
C ASP A 105 13.56 -19.50 29.45
N TYR A 106 12.48 -18.88 28.97
CA TYR A 106 12.55 -17.84 27.95
C TYR A 106 13.22 -16.55 28.43
N GLU A 107 13.05 -16.16 29.70
CA GLU A 107 13.64 -14.93 30.24
C GLU A 107 15.17 -15.06 30.39
N SER A 108 15.64 -16.22 30.91
CA SER A 108 17.07 -16.50 30.93
C SER A 108 17.63 -16.59 29.51
N ALA A 109 16.94 -17.28 28.59
CA ALA A 109 17.39 -17.39 27.20
C ALA A 109 17.55 -16.01 26.54
N ALA A 110 16.53 -15.16 26.64
CA ALA A 110 16.56 -13.82 26.08
C ALA A 110 17.69 -12.97 26.64
N SER A 111 17.90 -13.00 27.96
CA SER A 111 18.99 -12.25 28.61
C SER A 111 20.37 -12.64 28.06
N HIS A 112 20.59 -13.94 27.81
CA HIS A 112 21.84 -14.42 27.22
C HIS A 112 21.98 -14.03 25.75
N TYR A 113 20.90 -14.11 24.96
CA TYR A 113 20.92 -13.66 23.56
C TYR A 113 21.16 -12.15 23.43
N GLU A 114 20.53 -11.33 24.27
CA GLU A 114 20.75 -9.87 24.31
C GLU A 114 22.20 -9.55 24.66
N ALA A 115 22.77 -10.25 25.66
CA ALA A 115 24.20 -10.13 25.98
C ALA A 115 25.10 -10.57 24.80
N ALA A 116 24.72 -11.64 24.09
CA ALA A 116 25.45 -12.12 22.93
C ALA A 116 25.44 -11.13 21.76
N VAL A 117 24.34 -10.39 21.55
CA VAL A 117 24.23 -9.34 20.51
C VAL A 117 25.24 -8.21 20.73
N LEU A 118 25.53 -7.88 22.00
CA LEU A 118 26.44 -6.82 22.42
C LEU A 118 27.91 -7.27 22.55
N ALA A 119 28.15 -8.58 22.63
CA ALA A 119 29.48 -9.14 22.84
C ALA A 119 30.32 -9.18 21.55
N ASN A 120 31.64 -9.21 21.70
CA ASN A 120 32.57 -9.37 20.59
C ASN A 120 32.50 -10.80 20.02
N GLY A 121 32.57 -10.92 18.69
CA GLY A 121 32.60 -12.20 17.99
C GLY A 121 31.46 -12.34 16.97
N ARG A 122 31.41 -13.50 16.33
CA ARG A 122 30.31 -13.84 15.40
C ARG A 122 29.19 -14.51 16.18
N VAL A 123 27.97 -14.08 15.91
CA VAL A 123 26.74 -14.77 16.35
C VAL A 123 26.19 -15.58 15.18
N SER A 124 25.47 -16.64 15.49
CA SER A 124 24.71 -17.38 14.49
C SER A 124 23.63 -16.51 13.86
N LYS A 125 23.37 -16.75 12.58
CA LYS A 125 22.22 -16.18 11.87
C LYS A 125 20.86 -16.57 12.50
N TRP A 126 20.84 -17.61 13.34
CA TRP A 126 19.65 -18.07 14.08
C TRP A 126 19.42 -17.34 15.41
N LEU A 127 20.39 -16.58 15.91
CA LEU A 127 20.28 -15.94 17.22
C LEU A 127 19.04 -15.05 17.32
N PHE A 128 18.77 -14.24 16.29
CA PHE A 128 17.68 -13.28 16.29
C PHE A 128 16.30 -13.93 16.25
N SER A 129 16.15 -15.05 15.53
CA SER A 129 14.90 -15.83 15.59
C SER A 129 14.70 -16.51 16.94
N ASN A 130 15.79 -16.98 17.57
CA ASN A 130 15.73 -17.57 18.90
C ASN A 130 15.38 -16.53 19.98
N LEU A 131 15.93 -15.32 19.86
CA LEU A 131 15.59 -14.18 20.71
C LEU A 131 14.12 -13.78 20.52
N GLU A 132 13.63 -13.73 19.28
CA GLU A 132 12.22 -13.48 18.99
C GLU A 132 11.32 -14.52 19.66
N GLN A 133 11.65 -15.81 19.53
CA GLN A 133 10.92 -16.89 20.20
C GLN A 133 10.90 -16.71 21.73
N ALA A 134 12.04 -16.35 22.33
CA ALA A 134 12.16 -16.14 23.76
C ALA A 134 11.36 -14.91 24.26
N ARG A 135 11.33 -13.82 23.48
CA ARG A 135 10.66 -12.57 23.87
C ARG A 135 9.20 -12.47 23.41
N LYS A 136 8.69 -13.43 22.65
CA LYS A 136 7.37 -13.37 21.97
C LYS A 136 6.21 -12.98 22.88
N GLN A 137 6.21 -13.41 24.15
CA GLN A 137 5.11 -13.17 25.10
C GLN A 137 5.35 -11.96 26.02
N SER A 138 6.61 -11.59 26.29
CA SER A 138 6.96 -10.56 27.28
C SER A 138 7.32 -9.21 26.65
N THR A 139 7.36 -9.10 25.32
CA THR A 139 7.82 -7.91 24.61
C THR A 139 6.80 -7.38 23.59
N SER A 140 6.83 -6.07 23.34
CA SER A 140 5.97 -5.44 22.34
C SER A 140 6.31 -5.90 20.92
N SER A 141 5.32 -5.95 20.02
CA SER A 141 5.54 -6.31 18.61
C SER A 141 6.64 -5.46 17.95
N LYS A 142 6.73 -4.17 18.27
CA LYS A 142 7.74 -3.26 17.69
C LYS A 142 9.17 -3.65 18.07
N ASN A 143 9.41 -4.03 19.32
CA ASN A 143 10.74 -4.42 19.78
C ASN A 143 11.18 -5.76 19.18
N LEU A 144 10.25 -6.71 18.99
CA LEU A 144 10.53 -7.96 18.28
C LEU A 144 10.93 -7.68 16.82
N ILE A 145 10.20 -6.79 16.15
CA ILE A 145 10.49 -6.37 14.77
C ILE A 145 11.88 -5.73 14.68
N HIS A 146 12.22 -4.78 15.55
CA HIS A 146 13.56 -4.17 15.57
C HIS A 146 14.68 -5.20 15.76
N SER A 147 14.45 -6.23 16.60
CA SER A 147 15.41 -7.30 16.81
C SER A 147 15.64 -8.13 15.54
N ILE A 148 14.58 -8.44 14.79
CA ILE A 148 14.70 -9.14 13.50
C ILE A 148 15.42 -8.28 12.46
N ILE A 149 15.12 -6.98 12.38
CA ILE A 149 15.83 -6.06 11.47
C ILE A 149 17.33 -6.04 11.77
N ALA A 150 17.73 -5.94 13.04
CA ALA A 150 19.15 -6.01 13.42
C ALA A 150 19.80 -7.35 12.99
N GLY A 151 19.02 -8.43 12.97
CA GLY A 151 19.46 -9.71 12.43
C GLY A 151 19.65 -9.71 10.92
N ILE A 152 18.74 -9.07 10.18
CA ILE A 152 18.80 -8.89 8.72
C ILE A 152 20.01 -8.03 8.35
N GLU A 153 20.24 -6.91 9.04
CA GLU A 153 21.41 -6.04 8.79
C GLU A 153 22.75 -6.79 8.96
N ARG A 154 22.79 -7.78 9.88
CA ARG A 154 23.98 -8.62 10.11
C ARG A 154 24.10 -9.78 9.12
N ASN A 155 22.99 -10.30 8.59
CA ASN A 155 22.95 -11.48 7.72
C ASN A 155 21.91 -11.28 6.58
N PRO A 156 22.13 -10.33 5.66
CA PRO A 156 21.13 -9.95 4.65
C PRO A 156 20.82 -11.08 3.66
N GLU A 157 21.69 -12.07 3.51
CA GLU A 157 21.47 -13.24 2.67
C GLU A 157 20.56 -14.31 3.31
N PHE A 158 20.20 -14.16 4.59
CA PHE A 158 19.43 -15.16 5.31
C PHE A 158 17.91 -14.91 5.22
N ASN A 159 17.33 -15.36 4.10
CA ASN A 159 15.91 -15.17 3.75
C ASN A 159 14.91 -15.55 4.86
N PHE A 160 15.24 -16.52 5.74
CA PHE A 160 14.37 -16.91 6.84
C PHE A 160 14.00 -15.73 7.77
N LEU A 161 14.91 -14.76 7.97
CA LEU A 161 14.62 -13.58 8.79
C LEU A 161 13.61 -12.64 8.11
N TYR A 162 13.61 -12.57 6.78
CA TYR A 162 12.60 -11.81 6.02
C TYR A 162 11.22 -12.46 6.15
N ASP A 163 11.13 -13.79 6.10
CA ASP A 163 9.87 -14.51 6.32
C ASP A 163 9.33 -14.28 7.75
N ARG A 164 10.23 -14.27 8.75
CA ARG A 164 9.85 -13.92 10.14
C ARG A 164 9.39 -12.46 10.24
N LEU A 165 10.07 -11.54 9.57
CA LEU A 165 9.70 -10.12 9.54
C LEU A 165 8.29 -9.92 8.98
N ASP A 166 8.00 -10.54 7.83
CA ASP A 166 6.68 -10.49 7.19
C ASP A 166 5.58 -10.99 8.15
N SER A 167 5.83 -12.11 8.85
CA SER A 167 4.91 -12.65 9.85
C SER A 167 4.67 -11.70 11.03
N LEU A 168 5.73 -11.07 11.57
CA LEU A 168 5.59 -10.12 12.69
C LEU A 168 4.88 -8.84 12.29
N ILE A 169 5.14 -8.35 11.07
CA ILE A 169 4.46 -7.16 10.52
C ILE A 169 2.98 -7.46 10.30
N HIS A 170 2.64 -8.65 9.79
CA HIS A 170 1.25 -9.07 9.66
C HIS A 170 0.54 -9.11 11.02
N ASP A 171 1.14 -9.74 12.03
CA ASP A 171 0.60 -9.77 13.40
C ASP A 171 0.45 -8.37 13.99
N TYR A 172 1.43 -7.48 13.75
CA TYR A 172 1.36 -6.08 14.15
C TYR A 172 0.19 -5.36 13.49
N TRP A 173 0.03 -5.48 12.16
CA TRP A 173 -1.05 -4.89 11.38
C TRP A 173 -2.43 -5.32 11.85
N LEU A 174 -2.64 -6.62 12.08
CA LEU A 174 -3.90 -7.16 12.60
C LEU A 174 -4.25 -6.57 13.97
N LYS A 175 -3.27 -6.44 14.87
CA LYS A 175 -3.48 -5.81 16.20
C LYS A 175 -3.89 -4.34 16.11
N GLN A 176 -3.57 -3.64 15.02
CA GLN A 176 -3.98 -2.24 14.83
C GLN A 176 -5.40 -2.09 14.26
N GLN A 177 -5.98 -3.13 13.66
CA GLN A 177 -7.28 -3.03 12.98
C GLN A 177 -8.39 -2.56 13.92
N GLY A 178 -8.41 -3.05 15.16
CA GLY A 178 -9.40 -2.63 16.16
C GLY A 178 -9.30 -1.13 16.50
N ARG A 179 -8.08 -0.58 16.55
CA ARG A 179 -7.88 0.86 16.79
C ARG A 179 -8.43 1.70 15.64
N LEU A 180 -8.14 1.30 14.40
CA LEU A 180 -8.63 1.99 13.20
C LEU A 180 -10.16 1.90 13.08
N GLU A 181 -10.73 0.74 13.42
CA GLU A 181 -12.18 0.52 13.39
C GLU A 181 -12.91 1.41 14.41
N VAL A 182 -12.40 1.54 15.63
CA VAL A 182 -12.98 2.46 16.64
C VAL A 182 -13.06 3.88 16.09
N MET A 183 -11.96 4.41 15.54
CA MET A 183 -11.91 5.76 14.98
C MET A 183 -12.88 5.94 13.80
N ALA A 184 -13.00 4.93 12.94
CA ALA A 184 -13.93 4.97 11.81
C ALA A 184 -15.40 4.96 12.28
N ILE A 185 -15.75 4.13 13.27
CA ILE A 185 -17.11 4.07 13.85
C ILE A 185 -17.48 5.37 14.55
N THR A 186 -16.54 6.00 15.26
CA THR A 186 -16.76 7.30 15.91
C THR A 186 -16.64 8.49 14.96
N ASN A 187 -16.43 8.26 13.66
CA ASN A 187 -16.20 9.27 12.63
C ASN A 187 -15.07 10.27 12.99
N ASP A 188 -14.05 9.82 13.73
CA ASP A 188 -12.84 10.59 14.03
C ASP A 188 -11.86 10.51 12.84
N ARG A 189 -12.14 11.30 11.80
CA ARG A 189 -11.39 11.28 10.54
C ARG A 189 -9.93 11.69 10.71
N THR A 190 -9.67 12.69 11.55
CA THR A 190 -8.33 13.20 11.83
C THR A 190 -7.51 12.17 12.62
N GLY A 191 -8.11 11.57 13.66
CA GLY A 191 -7.49 10.49 14.41
C GLY A 191 -7.22 9.26 13.53
N LEU A 192 -8.14 8.91 12.64
CA LEU A 192 -7.98 7.82 11.68
C LEU A 192 -6.82 8.05 10.71
N LEU A 193 -6.72 9.26 10.13
CA LEU A 193 -5.60 9.66 9.27
C LEU A 193 -4.26 9.59 10.01
N THR A 194 -4.21 10.13 11.23
CA THR A 194 -3.00 10.13 12.06
C THR A 194 -2.57 8.70 12.40
N ALA A 195 -3.50 7.88 12.90
CA ALA A 195 -3.21 6.51 13.28
C ALA A 195 -2.76 5.67 12.08
N MET A 196 -3.45 5.78 10.94
CA MET A 196 -3.06 5.04 9.73
C MET A 196 -1.67 5.48 9.23
N THR A 197 -1.36 6.78 9.29
CA THR A 197 -0.03 7.30 8.93
C THR A 197 1.05 6.73 9.86
N ASP A 198 0.85 6.76 11.18
CA ASP A 198 1.81 6.23 12.16
C ASP A 198 2.08 4.73 11.97
N ILE A 199 1.03 3.96 11.69
CA ILE A 199 1.12 2.51 11.47
C ILE A 199 1.87 2.23 10.18
N SER A 200 1.50 2.94 9.10
CA SER A 200 2.11 2.77 7.79
C SER A 200 3.57 3.18 7.79
N ASP A 201 3.92 4.25 8.52
CA ASP A 201 5.30 4.73 8.61
C ASP A 201 6.16 3.69 9.32
N PHE A 202 5.69 3.15 10.44
CA PHE A 202 6.41 2.08 11.12
C PHE A 202 6.66 0.86 10.21
N ILE A 203 5.66 0.42 9.44
CA ILE A 203 5.78 -0.72 8.51
C ILE A 203 6.73 -0.38 7.36
N TYR A 204 6.56 0.79 6.74
CA TYR A 204 7.37 1.24 5.62
C TYR A 204 8.84 1.39 6.02
N GLN A 205 9.14 2.10 7.11
CA GLN A 205 10.52 2.31 7.58
C GLN A 205 11.19 0.99 7.96
N THR A 206 10.43 0.06 8.56
CA THR A 206 10.90 -1.30 8.86
C THR A 206 11.39 -2.01 7.60
N TYR A 207 10.58 -2.01 6.53
CA TYR A 207 11.00 -2.65 5.28
C TYR A 207 12.11 -1.89 4.58
N LEU A 208 12.08 -0.56 4.60
CA LEU A 208 13.13 0.28 4.01
C LEU A 208 14.50 -0.06 4.63
N GLN A 209 14.56 -0.18 5.96
CA GLN A 209 15.74 -0.60 6.69
C GLN A 209 16.14 -2.05 6.37
N ALA A 210 15.17 -2.98 6.29
CA ALA A 210 15.43 -4.37 5.92
C ALA A 210 15.98 -4.52 4.49
N PHE A 211 15.70 -3.56 3.60
CA PHE A 211 16.28 -3.46 2.25
C PHE A 211 17.58 -2.62 2.20
N GLY A 212 18.13 -2.23 3.34
CA GLY A 212 19.44 -1.59 3.46
C GLY A 212 19.44 -0.06 3.36
N ALA A 213 18.26 0.58 3.28
CA ALA A 213 18.13 2.03 3.22
C ALA A 213 17.72 2.61 4.59
N LYS A 214 18.46 3.61 5.08
CA LYS A 214 18.13 4.31 6.34
C LYS A 214 17.13 5.46 6.18
N GLN A 215 17.00 5.95 4.95
CA GLN A 215 16.14 7.06 4.59
C GLN A 215 15.74 6.89 3.13
N ASN A 216 14.66 7.56 2.72
CA ASN A 216 14.27 7.60 1.32
C ASN A 216 15.43 8.17 0.48
N PRO A 217 15.69 7.62 -0.73
CA PRO A 217 16.71 8.17 -1.60
C PRO A 217 16.42 9.64 -1.85
N THR A 218 17.45 10.49 -1.87
CA THR A 218 17.29 11.90 -2.22
C THR A 218 17.19 12.12 -3.72
N TYR A 219 17.82 11.24 -4.51
CA TYR A 219 17.85 11.26 -5.98
C TYR A 219 17.32 9.96 -6.57
N ILE A 220 16.88 10.04 -7.82
CA ILE A 220 16.53 8.88 -8.64
C ILE A 220 17.83 8.43 -9.32
N ASN A 221 18.10 7.13 -9.30
CA ASN A 221 19.25 6.56 -10.00
C ASN A 221 19.03 6.63 -11.53
N GLN A 222 20.00 6.17 -12.32
CA GLN A 222 19.76 6.00 -13.75
C GLN A 222 18.68 4.93 -13.96
N CYS A 223 17.45 5.36 -14.27
CA CYS A 223 16.32 4.47 -14.50
C CYS A 223 16.20 4.07 -15.97
N ASN A 224 15.92 2.80 -16.24
CA ASN A 224 15.40 2.37 -17.53
C ASN A 224 13.95 2.82 -17.68
N LEU A 225 13.73 3.85 -18.51
CA LEU A 225 12.41 4.41 -18.78
C LEU A 225 11.64 3.67 -19.89
N GLN A 226 12.11 2.50 -20.35
CA GLN A 226 11.41 1.72 -21.38
C GLN A 226 10.38 0.75 -20.82
N ARG A 227 10.60 0.25 -19.60
CA ARG A 227 9.72 -0.73 -18.95
C ARG A 227 9.03 -0.12 -17.75
N ILE A 228 7.71 -0.14 -17.77
CA ILE A 228 6.85 0.48 -16.75
C ILE A 228 6.01 -0.61 -16.09
N LEU A 229 6.04 -0.66 -14.76
CA LEU A 229 5.18 -1.54 -13.98
C LEU A 229 4.03 -0.74 -13.38
N ILE A 230 2.80 -1.15 -13.65
CA ILE A 230 1.60 -0.61 -13.01
C ILE A 230 1.10 -1.63 -11.99
N ILE A 231 1.11 -1.24 -10.72
CA ILE A 231 0.57 -2.01 -9.59
C ILE A 231 -0.75 -1.34 -9.22
N GLY A 232 -1.86 -1.96 -9.60
CA GLY A 232 -3.17 -1.31 -9.58
C GLY A 232 -4.22 -2.05 -8.77
N ASP A 233 -5.23 -1.31 -8.32
CA ASP A 233 -6.51 -1.87 -7.88
C ASP A 233 -7.35 -2.34 -9.07
N MET A 234 -7.61 -3.65 -9.13
CA MET A 234 -8.34 -4.32 -10.22
C MET A 234 -9.82 -4.60 -9.90
N HIS A 235 -10.33 -4.16 -8.74
CA HIS A 235 -11.69 -4.51 -8.30
C HIS A 235 -12.80 -3.78 -9.06
N ILE A 236 -12.50 -2.59 -9.61
CA ILE A 236 -13.50 -1.69 -10.19
C ILE A 236 -13.25 -1.58 -11.70
N PRO A 237 -14.02 -2.29 -12.56
CA PRO A 237 -13.73 -2.36 -13.99
C PRO A 237 -13.66 -1.02 -14.71
N GLN A 238 -14.49 -0.03 -14.32
CA GLN A 238 -14.41 1.29 -14.94
C GLN A 238 -13.09 1.99 -14.61
N CYS A 239 -12.63 1.89 -13.37
CA CYS A 239 -11.37 2.48 -12.91
C CYS A 239 -10.18 1.80 -13.60
N VAL A 240 -10.21 0.47 -13.75
CA VAL A 240 -9.22 -0.30 -14.51
C VAL A 240 -9.13 0.21 -15.94
N ARG A 241 -10.27 0.35 -16.63
CA ARG A 241 -10.28 0.87 -18.00
C ARG A 241 -9.63 2.25 -18.11
N TYR A 242 -10.14 3.24 -17.36
CA TYR A 242 -9.71 4.63 -17.57
C TYR A 242 -8.31 4.93 -17.04
N ARG A 243 -7.84 4.22 -16.01
CA ARG A 243 -6.55 4.53 -15.37
C ARG A 243 -5.46 3.51 -15.60
N ILE A 244 -5.80 2.28 -15.99
CA ILE A 244 -4.82 1.24 -16.30
C ILE A 244 -4.83 0.98 -17.81
N ASP A 245 -5.92 0.45 -18.38
CA ASP A 245 -5.93 -0.03 -19.77
C ASP A 245 -5.64 1.11 -20.77
N GLN A 246 -6.30 2.25 -20.62
CA GLN A 246 -6.04 3.45 -21.43
C GLN A 246 -4.58 3.91 -21.35
N LYS A 247 -3.99 3.82 -20.15
CA LYS A 247 -2.60 4.22 -19.94
C LYS A 247 -1.63 3.21 -20.56
N VAL A 248 -1.95 1.92 -20.48
CA VAL A 248 -1.21 0.87 -21.19
C VAL A 248 -1.20 1.18 -22.68
N GLU A 249 -2.36 1.39 -23.31
CA GLU A 249 -2.45 1.73 -24.73
C GLU A 249 -1.61 2.98 -25.08
N GLN A 250 -1.69 4.05 -24.29
CA GLN A 250 -0.95 5.29 -24.52
C GLN A 250 0.58 5.12 -24.38
N LEU A 251 1.02 4.39 -23.36
CA LEU A 251 2.43 4.12 -23.11
C LEU A 251 3.02 3.20 -24.19
N GLU A 252 2.29 2.16 -24.59
CA GLU A 252 2.69 1.25 -25.68
C GLU A 252 2.75 1.99 -27.02
N PHE A 253 1.80 2.87 -27.29
CA PHE A 253 1.84 3.74 -28.47
C PHE A 253 3.07 4.66 -28.46
N ALA A 254 3.53 5.09 -27.28
CA ALA A 254 4.77 5.84 -27.10
C ALA A 254 6.04 4.95 -27.11
N GLY A 255 5.93 3.66 -27.45
CA GLY A 255 7.03 2.71 -27.59
C GLY A 255 7.54 2.14 -26.25
N LYS A 256 6.70 2.13 -25.21
CA LYS A 256 7.03 1.55 -23.89
C LYS A 256 6.52 0.12 -23.77
N GLU A 257 7.21 -0.67 -22.96
CA GLU A 257 6.73 -1.97 -22.51
C GLU A 257 6.05 -1.80 -21.15
N VAL A 258 4.81 -2.23 -21.02
CA VAL A 258 4.03 -2.05 -19.79
C VAL A 258 3.63 -3.41 -19.23
N THR A 259 3.88 -3.60 -17.94
CA THR A 259 3.39 -4.75 -17.17
C THR A 259 2.38 -4.26 -16.15
N THR A 260 1.23 -4.92 -16.06
CA THR A 260 0.19 -4.60 -15.07
C THR A 260 0.03 -5.76 -14.09
N ILE A 261 0.05 -5.46 -12.79
CA ILE A 261 -0.20 -6.46 -11.74
C ILE A 261 -1.25 -5.96 -10.76
N SER A 262 -2.08 -6.88 -10.26
CA SER A 262 -2.96 -6.60 -9.12
C SER A 262 -2.11 -6.47 -7.85
N TRP A 263 -2.38 -5.47 -7.02
CA TRP A 263 -1.71 -5.34 -5.72
C TRP A 263 -1.98 -6.54 -4.79
N LEU A 264 -3.05 -7.30 -5.02
CA LEU A 264 -3.34 -8.54 -4.30
C LEU A 264 -2.41 -9.70 -4.66
N GLU A 265 -1.71 -9.62 -5.79
CA GLU A 265 -0.86 -10.69 -6.31
C GLU A 265 0.64 -10.39 -6.19
N LEU A 266 1.02 -9.33 -5.48
CA LEU A 266 2.41 -8.90 -5.30
C LEU A 266 3.34 -10.02 -4.83
N ALA A 267 2.86 -10.89 -3.92
CA ALA A 267 3.63 -12.02 -3.43
C ALA A 267 4.06 -13.02 -4.54
N LYS A 268 3.28 -13.14 -5.63
CA LYS A 268 3.57 -14.03 -6.77
C LYS A 268 4.45 -13.38 -7.84
N HIS A 269 4.59 -12.05 -7.81
CA HIS A 269 5.21 -11.24 -8.86
C HIS A 269 6.40 -10.41 -8.37
N GLN A 270 7.09 -10.84 -7.32
CA GLN A 270 8.22 -10.10 -6.74
C GLN A 270 9.36 -9.86 -7.74
N GLN A 271 9.56 -10.77 -8.70
CA GLN A 271 10.57 -10.65 -9.75
C GLN A 271 10.33 -9.45 -10.67
N GLU A 272 9.08 -9.01 -10.85
CA GLU A 272 8.75 -7.88 -11.72
C GLU A 272 9.42 -6.59 -11.23
N LEU A 273 9.54 -6.42 -9.91
CA LEU A 273 10.20 -5.27 -9.31
C LEU A 273 11.68 -5.19 -9.66
N VAL A 274 12.34 -6.29 -10.03
CA VAL A 274 13.75 -6.29 -10.46
C VAL A 274 13.88 -5.71 -11.86
N PHE A 275 12.95 -6.05 -12.77
CA PHE A 275 13.02 -5.69 -14.18
C PHE A 275 12.51 -4.28 -14.50
N HIS A 276 11.74 -3.66 -13.60
CA HIS A 276 11.14 -2.34 -13.85
C HIS A 276 11.79 -1.27 -12.98
N ASP A 277 12.14 -0.13 -13.56
CA ASP A 277 12.70 1.02 -12.84
C ASP A 277 11.70 2.18 -12.67
N VAL A 278 10.53 2.07 -13.33
CA VAL A 278 9.40 2.97 -13.20
C VAL A 278 8.22 2.15 -12.70
N VAL A 279 7.71 2.50 -11.51
CA VAL A 279 6.59 1.79 -10.87
C VAL A 279 5.48 2.78 -10.53
N ILE A 280 4.30 2.56 -11.10
CA ILE A 280 3.08 3.32 -10.85
C ILE A 280 2.20 2.51 -9.90
N PHE A 281 1.87 3.09 -8.76
CA PHE A 281 0.97 2.54 -7.76
C PHE A 281 -0.40 3.19 -7.91
N TYR A 282 -1.32 2.53 -8.62
CA TYR A 282 -2.65 3.06 -8.89
C TYR A 282 -3.67 2.61 -7.83
N ARG A 283 -4.17 3.57 -7.05
CA ARG A 283 -5.26 3.41 -6.07
C ARG A 283 -5.00 2.25 -5.09
N VAL A 284 -3.75 2.05 -4.70
CA VAL A 284 -3.37 0.96 -3.78
C VAL A 284 -3.50 1.42 -2.32
N PRO A 285 -4.07 0.60 -1.42
CA PRO A 285 -4.12 0.92 -0.01
C PRO A 285 -2.75 0.73 0.66
N ALA A 286 -2.54 1.35 1.83
CA ALA A 286 -1.40 1.14 2.71
C ALA A 286 -1.48 -0.22 3.43
N GLU A 287 -1.48 -1.30 2.67
CA GLU A 287 -1.41 -2.67 3.17
C GLU A 287 0.06 -3.12 3.30
N PRO A 288 0.40 -4.04 4.23
CA PRO A 288 1.79 -4.43 4.48
C PRO A 288 2.60 -4.83 3.24
N GLN A 289 2.00 -5.59 2.31
CA GLN A 289 2.66 -6.00 1.06
C GLN A 289 2.91 -4.84 0.09
N VAL A 290 2.01 -3.85 0.08
CA VAL A 290 2.14 -2.64 -0.74
C VAL A 290 3.24 -1.76 -0.16
N LEU A 291 3.23 -1.55 1.15
CA LEU A 291 4.26 -0.78 1.85
C LEU A 291 5.64 -1.42 1.73
N LYS A 292 5.73 -2.75 1.82
CA LYS A 292 6.96 -3.52 1.52
C LYS A 292 7.47 -3.24 0.11
N THR A 293 6.57 -3.28 -0.87
CA THR A 293 6.91 -3.05 -2.29
C THR A 293 7.37 -1.61 -2.51
N MET A 294 6.67 -0.62 -1.97
CA MET A 294 7.08 0.79 -2.02
C MET A 294 8.45 0.99 -1.38
N ALA A 295 8.70 0.39 -0.22
CA ALA A 295 9.98 0.45 0.46
C ALA A 295 11.11 -0.19 -0.37
N GLN A 296 10.86 -1.30 -1.05
CA GLN A 296 11.84 -1.94 -1.93
C GLN A 296 12.17 -1.08 -3.17
N VAL A 297 11.14 -0.53 -3.83
CA VAL A 297 11.30 0.38 -4.98
C VAL A 297 12.13 1.60 -4.57
N ASN A 298 11.81 2.19 -3.42
CA ASN A 298 12.54 3.34 -2.92
C ASN A 298 13.95 2.95 -2.46
N ALA A 299 14.16 1.86 -1.72
CA ALA A 299 15.49 1.43 -1.28
C ALA A 299 16.48 1.21 -2.45
N THR A 300 15.97 0.84 -3.63
CA THR A 300 16.75 0.62 -4.84
C THR A 300 16.93 1.87 -5.73
N GLY A 301 16.38 3.02 -5.32
CA GLY A 301 16.51 4.30 -6.03
C GLY A 301 15.72 4.36 -7.34
N LYS A 302 14.67 3.54 -7.48
CA LYS A 302 13.78 3.50 -8.64
C LYS A 302 12.71 4.59 -8.56
N LEU A 303 12.07 4.90 -9.68
CA LEU A 303 11.02 5.90 -9.76
C LEU A 303 9.68 5.31 -9.30
N SER A 304 9.16 5.82 -8.17
CA SER A 304 7.83 5.50 -7.64
C SER A 304 6.84 6.65 -7.89
N LEU A 305 5.70 6.32 -8.50
CA LEU A 305 4.60 7.24 -8.77
C LEU A 305 3.35 6.74 -8.05
N TYR A 306 2.67 7.59 -7.28
CA TYR A 306 1.35 7.25 -6.75
C TYR A 306 0.27 7.88 -7.60
N GLU A 307 -0.71 7.09 -8.02
CA GLU A 307 -1.81 7.53 -8.85
C GLU A 307 -3.15 7.24 -8.19
N ILE A 308 -4.09 8.18 -8.28
CA ILE A 308 -5.47 7.99 -7.84
C ILE A 308 -6.42 8.85 -8.69
N ASP A 309 -7.66 8.38 -8.86
CA ASP A 309 -8.63 8.93 -9.82
C ASP A 309 -9.60 9.96 -9.25
N ASP A 310 -9.85 9.92 -7.95
CA ASP A 310 -10.78 10.79 -7.22
C ASP A 310 -10.14 11.25 -5.89
N LEU A 311 -10.73 12.25 -5.24
CA LEU A 311 -10.31 12.75 -3.92
C LEU A 311 -10.71 11.76 -2.80
N LEU A 312 -10.19 10.54 -2.87
CA LEU A 312 -10.50 9.44 -1.94
C LEU A 312 -9.63 9.47 -0.69
N PHE A 313 -8.58 10.30 -0.65
CA PHE A 313 -7.57 10.34 0.41
C PHE A 313 -7.69 11.56 1.34
N ASP A 314 -8.71 12.39 1.15
CA ASP A 314 -8.95 13.59 1.94
C ASP A 314 -10.00 13.34 3.02
N ALA A 315 -9.89 14.01 4.16
CA ALA A 315 -10.84 13.91 5.25
C ALA A 315 -12.27 14.36 4.86
N ALA A 316 -12.45 15.10 3.76
CA ALA A 316 -13.76 15.42 3.21
C ALA A 316 -14.49 14.16 2.68
N TYR A 317 -13.74 13.13 2.26
CA TYR A 317 -14.27 11.85 1.79
C TYR A 317 -14.35 10.79 2.91
N PRO A 318 -15.33 9.87 2.87
CA PRO A 318 -16.56 9.92 2.08
C PRO A 318 -17.53 11.01 2.57
N PRO A 319 -18.48 11.46 1.72
CA PRO A 319 -19.61 12.27 2.18
C PRO A 319 -20.46 11.50 3.21
N PRO A 320 -21.31 12.18 3.99
CA PRO A 320 -22.17 11.52 4.98
C PRO A 320 -22.98 10.35 4.40
N ILE A 321 -23.20 9.28 5.19
CA ILE A 321 -23.82 8.03 4.71
C ILE A 321 -25.23 8.23 4.14
N GLU A 322 -25.94 9.26 4.61
CA GLU A 322 -27.29 9.64 4.17
C GLU A 322 -27.32 10.03 2.69
N THR A 323 -26.22 10.59 2.17
CA THR A 323 -26.08 11.03 0.77
C THR A 323 -26.12 9.88 -0.24
N TYR A 324 -25.87 8.65 0.22
CA TYR A 324 -25.90 7.43 -0.61
C TYR A 324 -27.31 6.86 -0.83
N GLY A 325 -28.36 7.51 -0.31
CA GLY A 325 -29.75 7.14 -0.60
C GLY A 325 -30.14 5.71 -0.20
N GLY A 326 -29.46 5.15 0.82
CA GLY A 326 -29.68 3.79 1.33
C GLY A 326 -29.05 2.67 0.49
N TYR A 327 -28.24 2.98 -0.53
CA TYR A 327 -27.58 1.97 -1.35
C TYR A 327 -26.31 1.39 -0.68
N LEU A 328 -25.75 2.07 0.32
CA LEU A 328 -24.52 1.71 1.01
C LEU A 328 -24.81 1.19 2.44
N SER A 329 -24.23 0.05 2.81
CA SER A 329 -24.35 -0.47 4.18
C SER A 329 -23.39 0.25 5.13
N LEU A 330 -23.71 0.31 6.42
CA LEU A 330 -22.84 0.92 7.44
C LEU A 330 -21.46 0.27 7.48
N ASN A 331 -21.39 -1.07 7.39
CA ASN A 331 -20.12 -1.79 7.39
C ASN A 331 -19.25 -1.41 6.17
N LEU A 332 -19.85 -1.28 4.99
CA LEU A 332 -19.10 -0.86 3.80
C LEU A 332 -18.66 0.61 3.90
N TYR A 333 -19.51 1.48 4.46
CA TYR A 333 -19.15 2.88 4.73
C TYR A 333 -17.94 3.01 5.66
N ILE A 334 -17.89 2.20 6.74
CA ILE A 334 -16.73 2.12 7.65
C ILE A 334 -15.47 1.67 6.89
N GLN A 335 -15.58 0.69 5.99
CA GLN A 335 -14.43 0.29 5.17
C GLN A 335 -13.98 1.40 4.21
N ILE A 336 -14.90 2.19 3.64
CA ILE A 336 -14.56 3.34 2.80
C ILE A 336 -13.84 4.42 3.62
N LEU A 337 -14.28 4.71 4.85
CA LEU A 337 -13.59 5.62 5.78
C LEU A 337 -12.16 5.15 6.06
N LYS A 338 -11.97 3.86 6.35
CA LYS A 338 -10.63 3.29 6.54
C LYS A 338 -9.80 3.36 5.26
N GLY A 339 -10.42 3.11 4.11
CA GLY A 339 -9.81 3.24 2.79
C GLY A 339 -9.27 4.65 2.55
N MET A 340 -10.01 5.68 2.95
CA MET A 340 -9.56 7.07 2.84
C MET A 340 -8.22 7.31 3.53
N ALA A 341 -8.12 6.92 4.79
CA ALA A 341 -6.87 7.07 5.54
C ALA A 341 -5.75 6.19 4.96
N SER A 342 -6.10 5.01 4.44
CA SER A 342 -5.14 4.08 3.83
C SER A 342 -4.54 4.63 2.53
N PHE A 343 -5.36 5.21 1.64
CA PHE A 343 -4.87 5.86 0.42
C PHE A 343 -4.03 7.10 0.72
N ASN A 344 -4.42 7.88 1.74
CA ASN A 344 -3.62 9.02 2.21
C ASN A 344 -2.22 8.58 2.64
N ALA A 345 -2.15 7.53 3.46
CA ALA A 345 -0.89 7.01 3.94
C ALA A 345 -0.04 6.42 2.80
N ALA A 346 -0.62 5.63 1.90
CA ALA A 346 0.10 5.01 0.78
C ALA A 346 0.75 6.04 -0.16
N ALA A 347 0.04 7.12 -0.48
CA ALA A 347 0.55 8.20 -1.33
C ALA A 347 1.87 8.80 -0.80
N ARG A 348 2.02 8.86 0.53
CA ARG A 348 3.19 9.42 1.19
C ARG A 348 4.46 8.62 0.98
N TYR A 349 4.39 7.41 0.41
CA TYR A 349 5.57 6.57 0.18
C TYR A 349 5.99 6.48 -1.28
N CYS A 350 5.49 7.39 -2.14
CA CYS A 350 5.93 7.55 -3.51
C CYS A 350 6.63 8.90 -3.75
N ARG A 351 7.49 8.95 -4.77
CA ARG A 351 8.26 10.14 -5.11
C ARG A 351 7.38 11.28 -5.62
N TYR A 352 6.59 10.99 -6.64
CA TYR A 352 5.70 11.95 -7.29
C TYR A 352 4.28 11.42 -7.34
N GLY A 353 3.34 12.35 -7.50
CA GLY A 353 1.94 12.04 -7.77
C GLY A 353 1.67 11.98 -9.27
N LEU A 354 0.63 11.24 -9.64
CA LEU A 354 0.00 11.28 -10.95
C LEU A 354 -1.52 11.41 -10.73
N ALA A 355 -2.16 12.40 -11.33
CA ALA A 355 -3.59 12.65 -11.15
C ALA A 355 -4.30 12.91 -12.48
N SER A 356 -5.63 12.72 -12.49
CA SER A 356 -6.47 12.94 -13.66
C SER A 356 -6.81 14.41 -13.93
N THR A 357 -6.77 15.27 -12.90
CA THR A 357 -7.17 16.68 -12.96
C THR A 357 -6.22 17.57 -12.18
N GLN A 358 -6.16 18.86 -12.48
CA GLN A 358 -5.32 19.82 -11.75
C GLN A 358 -5.69 19.95 -10.26
N PRO A 359 -6.97 20.08 -9.86
CA PRO A 359 -7.33 20.17 -8.45
C PRO A 359 -6.92 18.92 -7.64
N LEU A 360 -7.04 17.74 -8.25
CA LEU A 360 -6.59 16.49 -7.62
C LEU A 360 -5.07 16.44 -7.52
N ALA A 361 -4.36 16.91 -8.55
CA ALA A 361 -2.90 16.98 -8.55
C ALA A 361 -2.39 17.88 -7.42
N ASP A 362 -3.02 19.04 -7.20
CA ASP A 362 -2.64 19.99 -6.14
C ASP A 362 -2.79 19.38 -4.74
N LYS A 363 -3.87 18.63 -4.50
CA LYS A 363 -4.10 17.93 -3.22
C LYS A 363 -3.13 16.74 -3.06
N LEU A 364 -2.89 15.97 -4.11
CA LEU A 364 -2.00 14.80 -4.07
C LEU A 364 -0.53 15.19 -3.92
N ALA A 365 -0.11 16.32 -4.53
CA ALA A 365 1.24 16.84 -4.43
C ALA A 365 1.66 17.01 -2.96
N GLN A 366 0.75 17.45 -2.08
CA GLN A 366 1.03 17.68 -0.66
C GLN A 366 1.39 16.40 0.13
N LEU A 367 1.11 15.21 -0.42
CA LEU A 367 1.37 13.94 0.26
C LEU A 367 2.68 13.28 -0.18
N VAL A 368 3.05 13.39 -1.46
CA VAL A 368 4.20 12.68 -2.04
C VAL A 368 5.54 13.35 -1.67
N PHE A 369 6.64 12.59 -1.66
CA PHE A 369 7.94 13.08 -1.15
C PHE A 369 8.45 14.37 -1.82
N ALA A 370 8.26 14.49 -3.13
CA ALA A 370 8.79 15.61 -3.91
C ALA A 370 7.89 16.85 -3.88
N ASN A 371 6.75 16.79 -3.18
CA ASN A 371 5.72 17.82 -3.22
C ASN A 371 5.30 18.21 -4.66
N GLN A 372 5.26 17.22 -5.55
CA GLN A 372 5.04 17.44 -6.98
C GLN A 372 4.19 16.31 -7.56
N CYS A 373 3.13 16.71 -8.27
CA CYS A 373 2.23 15.82 -8.98
C CYS A 373 2.18 16.21 -10.46
N TYR A 374 2.11 15.22 -11.33
CA TYR A 374 1.91 15.41 -12.77
C TYR A 374 0.46 15.10 -13.14
N ILE A 375 -0.03 15.75 -14.20
CA ILE A 375 -1.36 15.48 -14.74
C ILE A 375 -1.23 14.45 -15.86
N HIS A 376 -2.04 13.41 -15.76
CA HIS A 376 -2.32 12.47 -16.83
C HIS A 376 -3.83 12.31 -16.92
N ARG A 377 -4.45 13.08 -17.82
CA ARG A 377 -5.90 13.05 -18.04
C ARG A 377 -6.36 11.65 -18.47
N ASN A 378 -7.65 11.39 -18.30
CA ASN A 378 -8.25 10.23 -18.97
C ASN A 378 -8.19 10.49 -20.47
N GLY A 379 -7.99 9.43 -21.26
CA GLY A 379 -7.87 9.57 -22.70
C GLY A 379 -8.92 8.78 -23.45
N ILE A 380 -8.68 8.69 -24.74
CA ILE A 380 -9.39 7.82 -25.67
C ILE A 380 -8.69 6.46 -25.68
N ASP A 381 -9.46 5.38 -25.73
CA ASP A 381 -8.98 4.04 -26.05
C ASP A 381 -9.61 3.51 -27.33
N SER A 382 -9.15 2.34 -27.75
CA SER A 382 -9.69 1.53 -28.83
C SER A 382 -11.21 1.24 -28.74
N HIS A 383 -11.87 1.49 -27.61
CA HIS A 383 -13.32 1.32 -27.47
C HIS A 383 -14.12 2.58 -27.82
N ASN A 384 -13.55 3.78 -27.70
CA ASN A 384 -14.25 5.02 -28.01
C ASN A 384 -14.65 5.07 -29.49
N LEU A 385 -15.91 5.41 -29.75
CA LEU A 385 -16.46 5.56 -31.10
C LEU A 385 -16.63 7.04 -31.41
N PHE A 386 -16.11 7.47 -32.56
CA PHE A 386 -16.29 8.83 -33.06
C PHE A 386 -17.45 8.87 -34.05
N ARG A 387 -18.46 9.70 -33.76
CA ARG A 387 -19.62 9.89 -34.64
C ARG A 387 -20.00 11.35 -34.71
N GLU A 388 -20.31 11.80 -35.91
CA GLU A 388 -21.04 13.05 -36.09
C GLU A 388 -22.52 12.80 -35.80
N LYS A 389 -23.11 13.65 -34.96
CA LYS A 389 -24.54 13.57 -34.65
C LYS A 389 -25.33 14.50 -35.54
N ALA A 390 -25.98 13.94 -36.55
CA ALA A 390 -27.06 14.62 -37.23
C ALA A 390 -28.35 14.48 -36.43
N LEU A 391 -29.01 15.59 -36.15
CA LEU A 391 -30.36 15.55 -35.59
C LEU A 391 -31.29 14.82 -36.55
N ASN A 392 -32.05 13.88 -36.00
CA ASN A 392 -33.06 13.16 -36.77
C ASN A 392 -34.41 13.88 -36.63
N PRO A 393 -34.90 14.59 -37.66
CA PRO A 393 -36.15 15.34 -37.58
C PRO A 393 -37.37 14.43 -37.39
N ALA A 394 -37.26 13.14 -37.71
CA ALA A 394 -38.31 12.15 -37.52
C ALA A 394 -38.36 11.60 -36.08
N LYS A 395 -37.41 11.96 -35.21
CA LYS A 395 -37.41 11.53 -33.81
C LYS A 395 -38.50 12.28 -33.05
N PRO A 396 -39.36 11.59 -32.29
CA PRO A 396 -40.52 12.21 -31.63
C PRO A 396 -40.14 13.04 -30.40
N THR A 397 -38.95 12.82 -29.82
CA THR A 397 -38.49 13.48 -28.60
C THR A 397 -37.06 13.98 -28.71
N ILE A 398 -36.78 15.08 -28.02
CA ILE A 398 -35.44 15.54 -27.70
C ILE A 398 -35.07 14.93 -26.34
N ASP A 399 -34.16 13.95 -26.37
CA ASP A 399 -33.81 13.15 -25.21
C ASP A 399 -32.62 13.76 -24.46
N ILE A 400 -32.89 14.31 -23.28
CA ILE A 400 -31.90 14.84 -22.34
C ILE A 400 -31.41 13.67 -21.48
N PHE A 401 -30.10 13.41 -21.47
CA PHE A 401 -29.51 12.24 -20.82
C PHE A 401 -28.67 12.58 -19.61
N TYR A 402 -28.82 11.79 -18.56
CA TYR A 402 -27.94 11.79 -17.40
C TYR A 402 -27.49 10.37 -17.04
N GLY A 403 -26.18 10.15 -17.13
CA GLY A 403 -25.54 8.91 -16.68
C GLY A 403 -25.07 9.00 -15.23
N SER A 404 -25.83 8.44 -14.29
CA SER A 404 -25.43 8.35 -12.88
C SER A 404 -24.41 7.22 -12.69
N GLY A 405 -23.13 7.57 -12.81
CA GLY A 405 -22.00 6.63 -12.73
C GLY A 405 -21.66 6.11 -11.32
N THR A 406 -22.29 6.64 -10.26
CA THR A 406 -21.99 6.27 -8.86
C THR A 406 -23.27 6.26 -8.02
N MET A 407 -23.23 5.62 -6.84
CA MET A 407 -24.34 5.63 -5.88
C MET A 407 -24.49 6.97 -5.12
N ALA A 408 -23.46 7.81 -5.13
CA ALA A 408 -23.48 9.18 -4.63
C ALA A 408 -24.04 10.15 -5.70
N HIS A 409 -24.36 11.39 -5.31
CA HIS A 409 -24.83 12.51 -6.18
C HIS A 409 -26.32 12.51 -6.56
N ASN A 410 -27.17 11.85 -5.77
CA ASN A 410 -28.63 12.04 -5.90
C ASN A 410 -29.04 13.49 -5.56
N SER A 411 -28.42 14.08 -4.53
CA SER A 411 -28.65 15.47 -4.12
C SER A 411 -28.29 16.44 -5.24
N ASP A 412 -27.10 16.29 -5.83
CA ASP A 412 -26.55 17.21 -6.82
C ASP A 412 -27.52 17.36 -8.01
N PHE A 413 -28.02 16.24 -8.54
CA PHE A 413 -28.99 16.28 -9.63
C PHE A 413 -30.32 16.91 -9.22
N ASN A 414 -30.86 16.50 -8.06
CA ASN A 414 -32.17 16.95 -7.58
C ASN A 414 -32.18 18.45 -7.21
N GLU A 415 -31.05 18.98 -6.74
CA GLU A 415 -30.91 20.37 -6.33
C GLU A 415 -30.56 21.29 -7.50
N LEU A 416 -29.63 20.87 -8.38
CA LEU A 416 -29.09 21.74 -9.43
C LEU A 416 -29.89 21.67 -10.73
N ALA A 417 -30.15 20.45 -11.22
CA ALA A 417 -30.67 20.24 -12.58
C ALA A 417 -32.19 19.97 -12.62
N LEU A 418 -32.73 19.26 -11.63
CA LEU A 418 -34.15 18.87 -11.63
C LEU A 418 -35.14 20.04 -11.70
N PRO A 419 -34.93 21.19 -11.02
CA PRO A 419 -35.87 22.32 -11.15
C PRO A 419 -35.90 22.90 -12.58
N ALA A 420 -34.73 23.04 -13.22
CA ALA A 420 -34.62 23.46 -14.61
C ALA A 420 -35.27 22.45 -15.58
N ILE A 421 -35.02 21.15 -15.39
CA ILE A 421 -35.61 20.09 -16.22
C ILE A 421 -37.13 20.07 -16.08
N THR A 422 -37.66 20.29 -14.87
CA THR A 422 -39.11 20.41 -14.64
C THR A 422 -39.71 21.50 -15.51
N ARG A 423 -39.07 22.69 -15.53
CA ARG A 423 -39.49 23.81 -16.37
C ARG A 423 -39.39 23.49 -17.86
N ILE A 424 -38.30 22.84 -18.30
CA ILE A 424 -38.15 22.39 -19.70
C ILE A 424 -39.25 21.40 -20.10
N LEU A 425 -39.59 20.42 -19.26
CA LEU A 425 -40.63 19.43 -19.58
C LEU A 425 -42.06 20.03 -19.57
N ASP A 426 -42.28 21.11 -18.82
CA ASP A 426 -43.52 21.89 -18.84
C ASP A 426 -43.63 22.72 -20.14
N GLU A 427 -42.55 23.37 -20.57
CA GLU A 427 -42.54 24.29 -21.72
C GLU A 427 -42.39 23.58 -23.08
N TYR A 428 -41.66 22.45 -23.15
CA TYR A 428 -41.34 21.74 -24.39
C TYR A 428 -41.93 20.32 -24.37
N PRO A 429 -43.11 20.09 -24.99
CA PRO A 429 -43.76 18.78 -25.02
C PRO A 429 -42.90 17.67 -25.63
N GLN A 430 -42.01 18.01 -26.57
CA GLN A 430 -41.07 17.10 -27.21
C GLN A 430 -39.85 16.75 -26.34
N ALA A 431 -39.60 17.43 -25.22
CA ALA A 431 -38.47 17.10 -24.36
C ALA A 431 -38.76 15.85 -23.51
N ALA A 432 -37.76 14.98 -23.35
CA ALA A 432 -37.80 13.79 -22.52
C ALA A 432 -36.51 13.64 -21.69
N LEU A 433 -36.61 13.08 -20.50
CA LEU A 433 -35.48 12.81 -19.62
C LEU A 433 -35.15 11.31 -19.64
N MET A 434 -33.90 10.99 -19.97
CA MET A 434 -33.33 9.66 -19.92
C MET A 434 -32.27 9.57 -18.83
N ILE A 435 -32.37 8.56 -17.98
CA ILE A 435 -31.43 8.32 -16.88
C ILE A 435 -30.90 6.90 -17.01
N ALA A 436 -29.59 6.75 -16.94
CA ALA A 436 -28.92 5.45 -16.77
C ALA A 436 -28.17 5.46 -15.44
N GLY A 437 -28.57 4.64 -14.47
CA GLY A 437 -27.81 4.48 -13.22
C GLY A 437 -28.58 4.69 -11.93
N TYR A 438 -27.83 5.03 -10.88
CA TYR A 438 -28.35 5.17 -9.51
C TYR A 438 -28.86 6.60 -9.30
N LEU A 439 -30.07 6.91 -9.79
CA LEU A 439 -30.73 8.19 -9.51
C LEU A 439 -32.18 7.99 -9.03
N LYS A 440 -32.47 8.43 -7.82
CA LYS A 440 -33.83 8.44 -7.25
C LYS A 440 -34.48 9.80 -7.51
N LEU A 441 -35.46 9.81 -8.41
CA LEU A 441 -36.31 10.97 -8.66
C LEU A 441 -37.51 10.97 -7.71
N PRO A 442 -38.05 12.16 -7.34
CA PRO A 442 -39.30 12.25 -6.60
C PRO A 442 -40.45 11.55 -7.35
N ASN A 443 -41.22 10.70 -6.66
CA ASN A 443 -42.32 9.94 -7.27
C ASN A 443 -43.34 10.85 -7.98
N GLU A 444 -43.64 12.01 -7.40
CA GLU A 444 -44.57 12.99 -7.98
C GLU A 444 -44.04 13.59 -9.28
N PHE A 445 -42.72 13.78 -9.41
CA PHE A 445 -42.09 14.22 -10.66
C PHE A 445 -42.26 13.16 -11.76
N VAL A 446 -42.00 11.88 -11.44
CA VAL A 446 -42.13 10.79 -12.42
C VAL A 446 -43.58 10.64 -12.89
N LYS A 447 -44.56 10.72 -11.97
CA LYS A 447 -46.00 10.62 -12.32
C LYS A 447 -46.49 11.79 -13.17
N ARG A 448 -45.92 12.99 -13.00
CA ARG A 448 -46.31 14.20 -13.74
C ARG A 448 -45.97 14.12 -15.23
N TYR A 449 -44.98 13.33 -15.62
CA TYR A 449 -44.45 13.27 -16.98
C TYR A 449 -44.48 11.85 -17.58
N PRO A 450 -45.67 11.24 -17.73
CA PRO A 450 -45.81 9.86 -18.18
C PRO A 450 -45.22 9.68 -19.60
N GLY A 451 -44.40 8.64 -19.78
CA GLY A 451 -43.76 8.32 -21.06
C GLY A 451 -42.58 9.21 -21.46
N ARG A 452 -42.36 10.34 -20.76
CA ARG A 452 -41.25 11.28 -21.02
C ARG A 452 -40.08 11.14 -20.04
N ILE A 453 -40.26 10.37 -18.95
CA ILE A 453 -39.17 9.99 -18.05
C ILE A 453 -38.84 8.51 -18.26
N LYS A 454 -37.60 8.23 -18.67
CA LYS A 454 -37.08 6.87 -18.86
C LYS A 454 -35.92 6.65 -17.89
N GLN A 455 -36.13 5.81 -16.88
CA GLN A 455 -35.08 5.40 -15.96
C GLN A 455 -34.64 3.97 -16.25
N MET A 456 -33.36 3.80 -16.48
CA MET A 456 -32.73 2.50 -16.73
C MET A 456 -31.82 2.15 -15.55
N PRO A 457 -31.73 0.86 -15.19
CA PRO A 457 -30.85 0.43 -14.13
C PRO A 457 -29.38 0.73 -14.49
N PRO A 458 -28.49 0.74 -13.49
CA PRO A 458 -27.04 0.83 -13.70
C PRO A 458 -26.55 -0.19 -14.72
N VAL A 459 -25.82 0.31 -15.72
CA VAL A 459 -25.32 -0.48 -16.82
C VAL A 459 -23.85 -0.79 -16.58
N LYS A 460 -23.54 -2.07 -16.34
CA LYS A 460 -22.17 -2.53 -16.08
C LYS A 460 -21.32 -2.63 -17.35
N ASN A 461 -21.96 -2.86 -18.50
CA ASN A 461 -21.29 -3.01 -19.77
C ASN A 461 -21.17 -1.65 -20.46
N ILE A 462 -19.94 -1.21 -20.72
CA ILE A 462 -19.68 0.09 -21.32
C ILE A 462 -20.31 0.26 -22.71
N LYS A 463 -20.32 -0.77 -23.55
CA LYS A 463 -20.93 -0.71 -24.89
C LYS A 463 -22.44 -0.51 -24.79
N THR A 464 -23.08 -1.15 -23.82
CA THR A 464 -24.50 -0.91 -23.53
C THR A 464 -24.73 0.51 -23.03
N TYR A 465 -23.86 1.04 -22.17
CA TYR A 465 -23.97 2.43 -21.69
C TYR A 465 -23.85 3.41 -22.86
N TRP A 466 -22.87 3.25 -23.74
CA TRP A 466 -22.73 4.12 -24.90
C TRP A 466 -23.84 3.96 -25.94
N ALA A 467 -24.40 2.76 -26.12
CA ALA A 467 -25.58 2.59 -26.98
C ALA A 467 -26.81 3.35 -26.42
N LEU A 468 -26.87 3.59 -25.11
CA LEU A 468 -27.87 4.47 -24.51
C LEU A 468 -27.49 5.94 -24.69
N LEU A 469 -26.23 6.31 -24.43
CA LEU A 469 -25.73 7.66 -24.62
C LEU A 469 -25.92 8.13 -26.08
N GLU A 470 -25.64 7.28 -27.07
CA GLU A 470 -25.79 7.56 -28.51
C GLU A 470 -27.22 7.99 -28.88
N ARG A 471 -28.23 7.59 -28.10
CA ARG A 471 -29.63 7.98 -28.33
C ARG A 471 -29.96 9.37 -27.79
N ALA A 472 -29.15 9.90 -26.87
CA ALA A 472 -29.35 11.22 -26.26
C ALA A 472 -29.11 12.34 -27.26
N ASP A 473 -29.89 13.41 -27.21
CA ASP A 473 -29.63 14.62 -27.99
C ASP A 473 -28.85 15.67 -27.19
N ILE A 474 -28.98 15.64 -25.86
CA ILE A 474 -28.27 16.51 -24.93
C ILE A 474 -27.75 15.67 -23.78
N ASN A 475 -26.48 15.84 -23.40
CA ASN A 475 -25.87 15.20 -22.25
C ASN A 475 -25.78 16.15 -21.04
N LEU A 476 -25.95 15.61 -19.84
CA LEU A 476 -25.79 16.35 -18.59
C LEU A 476 -24.62 15.84 -17.77
N ALA A 477 -23.80 16.77 -17.30
CA ALA A 477 -22.76 16.50 -16.32
C ALA A 477 -22.97 17.35 -15.06
N VAL A 478 -23.78 16.82 -14.14
CA VAL A 478 -24.23 17.55 -12.94
C VAL A 478 -23.37 17.17 -11.74
N LEU A 479 -22.75 18.18 -11.12
CA LEU A 479 -21.96 18.11 -9.89
C LEU A 479 -22.08 19.42 -9.10
N HIS A 480 -22.04 19.37 -7.77
CA HIS A 480 -21.84 20.58 -6.96
C HIS A 480 -20.43 21.14 -7.18
N ASP A 481 -20.30 22.47 -7.14
CA ASP A 481 -18.99 23.14 -7.23
C ASP A 481 -18.36 23.19 -5.83
N ASP A 482 -17.75 22.07 -5.44
CA ASP A 482 -17.06 21.87 -4.17
C ASP A 482 -15.69 21.21 -4.39
N ASP A 483 -14.87 21.12 -3.33
CA ASP A 483 -13.52 20.56 -3.38
C ASP A 483 -13.47 19.11 -3.89
N ILE A 484 -14.42 18.26 -3.50
CA ILE A 484 -14.44 16.83 -3.88
C ILE A 484 -14.78 16.71 -5.35
N ASN A 485 -15.86 17.36 -5.77
CA ASN A 485 -16.37 17.32 -7.13
C ASN A 485 -15.46 18.07 -8.12
N SER A 486 -14.72 19.07 -7.67
CA SER A 486 -13.68 19.76 -8.45
C SER A 486 -12.52 18.85 -8.83
N CYS A 487 -12.23 17.82 -8.04
CA CYS A 487 -11.19 16.83 -8.35
C CYS A 487 -11.62 15.79 -9.38
N LYS A 488 -12.92 15.70 -9.71
CA LYS A 488 -13.45 14.69 -10.63
C LYS A 488 -13.11 15.01 -12.08
N SER A 489 -12.86 13.94 -12.82
CA SER A 489 -12.60 14.00 -14.25
C SER A 489 -13.86 14.25 -15.11
N GLU A 490 -13.58 14.61 -16.35
CA GLU A 490 -14.47 15.07 -17.40
C GLU A 490 -15.10 13.94 -18.23
N LEU A 491 -15.09 12.70 -17.72
CA LEU A 491 -15.53 11.51 -18.48
C LEU A 491 -16.94 11.66 -19.09
N LYS A 492 -17.91 12.19 -18.33
CA LYS A 492 -19.28 12.38 -18.82
C LYS A 492 -19.35 13.31 -20.03
N TRP A 493 -18.47 14.31 -20.08
CA TRP A 493 -18.38 15.24 -21.20
C TRP A 493 -17.72 14.58 -22.40
N PHE A 494 -16.50 14.08 -22.20
CA PHE A 494 -15.68 13.52 -23.27
C PHE A 494 -16.35 12.33 -23.98
N GLU A 495 -17.04 11.46 -23.24
CA GLU A 495 -17.76 10.32 -23.85
C GLU A 495 -18.94 10.77 -24.71
N ALA A 496 -19.62 11.84 -24.32
CA ALA A 496 -20.70 12.44 -25.10
C ALA A 496 -20.15 13.18 -26.33
N ALA A 497 -19.03 13.90 -26.17
CA ALA A 497 -18.33 14.59 -27.24
C ALA A 497 -17.87 13.63 -28.34
N CYS A 498 -17.33 12.45 -28.00
CA CYS A 498 -16.99 11.41 -28.98
C CYS A 498 -18.18 11.05 -29.90
N LEU A 499 -19.41 11.12 -29.39
CA LEU A 499 -20.63 10.78 -30.12
C LEU A 499 -21.33 11.99 -30.75
N GLY A 500 -20.67 13.15 -30.74
CA GLY A 500 -21.22 14.40 -31.27
C GLY A 500 -22.39 14.94 -30.45
N ILE A 501 -22.48 14.59 -29.16
CA ILE A 501 -23.60 15.00 -28.29
C ILE A 501 -23.19 16.22 -27.47
N PRO A 502 -23.87 17.38 -27.60
CA PRO A 502 -23.59 18.56 -26.80
C PRO A 502 -23.88 18.31 -25.32
N SER A 503 -23.09 18.94 -24.45
CA SER A 503 -23.24 18.81 -23.00
C SER A 503 -23.57 20.14 -22.32
N VAL A 504 -24.46 20.09 -21.34
CA VAL A 504 -24.64 21.14 -20.32
C VAL A 504 -24.03 20.62 -19.02
N LEU A 505 -23.10 21.38 -18.44
CA LEU A 505 -22.23 20.89 -17.37
C LEU A 505 -22.17 21.87 -16.22
N SER A 506 -22.09 21.35 -15.00
CA SER A 506 -21.73 22.19 -13.84
C SER A 506 -20.39 22.87 -14.05
N THR A 507 -20.23 24.05 -13.45
CA THR A 507 -18.99 24.83 -13.49
C THR A 507 -17.92 24.35 -12.49
N THR A 508 -17.70 23.05 -12.27
CA THR A 508 -16.65 22.62 -11.31
C THR A 508 -15.26 23.07 -11.77
N ALA A 509 -14.27 23.13 -10.86
CA ALA A 509 -12.94 23.63 -11.21
C ALA A 509 -12.28 22.90 -12.39
N ASN A 510 -12.39 21.57 -12.46
CA ASN A 510 -11.87 20.81 -13.61
C ASN A 510 -12.61 21.13 -14.91
N TYR A 511 -13.94 21.34 -14.88
CA TYR A 511 -14.65 21.74 -16.10
C TYR A 511 -14.27 23.14 -16.57
N ARG A 512 -14.03 24.10 -15.66
CA ARG A 512 -13.51 25.43 -16.03
C ARG A 512 -12.11 25.39 -16.65
N ASP A 513 -11.34 24.36 -16.34
CA ASP A 513 -9.98 24.16 -16.84
C ASP A 513 -9.97 23.57 -18.26
N VAL A 514 -10.93 22.71 -18.60
CA VAL A 514 -10.93 21.95 -19.88
C VAL A 514 -12.01 22.36 -20.88
N ILE A 515 -13.08 23.01 -20.45
CA ILE A 515 -14.22 23.32 -21.32
C ILE A 515 -14.14 24.79 -21.76
N GLN A 516 -14.05 25.01 -23.07
CA GLN A 516 -14.29 26.32 -23.65
C GLN A 516 -15.80 26.55 -23.81
N GLN A 517 -16.31 27.55 -23.07
CA GLN A 517 -17.72 27.94 -23.07
C GLN A 517 -18.24 28.19 -24.49
N ASP A 518 -19.40 27.62 -24.81
CA ASP A 518 -20.07 27.73 -26.12
C ASP A 518 -19.19 27.26 -27.30
N ILE A 519 -18.22 26.38 -27.07
CA ILE A 519 -17.46 25.66 -28.11
C ILE A 519 -17.44 24.17 -27.80
N ASP A 520 -17.03 23.79 -26.60
CA ASP A 520 -16.95 22.39 -26.15
C ASP A 520 -18.21 21.95 -25.39
N GLY A 521 -18.92 22.92 -24.81
CA GLY A 521 -20.11 22.71 -24.00
C GLY A 521 -20.60 23.99 -23.34
N ILE A 522 -21.68 23.89 -22.57
CA ILE A 522 -22.28 25.01 -21.84
C ILE A 522 -22.06 24.80 -20.34
N LEU A 523 -21.21 25.63 -19.72
CA LEU A 523 -21.00 25.64 -18.28
C LEU A 523 -22.10 26.44 -17.58
N VAL A 524 -22.64 25.89 -16.51
CA VAL A 524 -23.77 26.47 -15.76
C VAL A 524 -23.53 26.42 -14.25
N SER A 525 -24.02 27.44 -13.52
CA SER A 525 -23.75 27.63 -12.09
C SER A 525 -25.00 27.71 -11.21
N SER A 526 -26.17 27.95 -11.82
CA SER A 526 -27.44 28.08 -11.13
C SER A 526 -28.56 27.29 -11.83
N SER A 527 -29.68 27.06 -11.15
CA SER A 527 -30.86 26.45 -11.78
C SER A 527 -31.38 27.27 -12.97
N GLU A 528 -31.20 28.59 -12.98
CA GLU A 528 -31.62 29.40 -14.14
C GLU A 528 -30.65 29.18 -15.31
N ASP A 529 -29.35 29.09 -15.05
CA ASP A 529 -28.35 28.80 -16.08
C ASP A 529 -28.60 27.42 -16.70
N TRP A 530 -28.93 26.41 -15.89
CA TRP A 530 -29.33 25.08 -16.37
C TRP A 530 -30.50 25.17 -17.34
N TYR A 531 -31.54 25.94 -16.99
CA TYR A 531 -32.70 26.15 -17.86
C TYR A 531 -32.30 26.85 -19.16
N GLN A 532 -31.53 27.94 -19.10
CA GLN A 532 -31.10 28.68 -20.29
C GLN A 532 -30.19 27.84 -21.20
N GLY A 533 -29.28 27.06 -20.63
CA GLY A 533 -28.41 26.15 -21.38
C GLY A 533 -29.20 25.07 -22.12
N LEU A 534 -30.15 24.42 -21.43
CA LEU A 534 -31.02 23.42 -22.05
C LEU A 534 -31.93 24.03 -23.12
N LYS A 535 -32.55 25.17 -22.82
CA LYS A 535 -33.38 25.91 -23.75
C LYS A 535 -32.62 26.27 -25.03
N SER A 536 -31.40 26.80 -24.89
CA SER A 536 -30.55 27.17 -26.03
C SER A 536 -30.32 25.99 -26.98
N LEU A 537 -30.05 24.79 -26.46
CA LEU A 537 -29.85 23.57 -27.27
C LEU A 537 -31.14 23.03 -27.88
N ILE A 538 -32.28 23.15 -27.17
CA ILE A 538 -33.59 22.72 -27.67
C ILE A 538 -34.08 23.64 -28.81
N GLU A 539 -33.90 24.95 -28.67
CA GLU A 539 -34.39 25.96 -29.62
C GLU A 539 -33.44 26.18 -30.80
N ASN A 540 -32.16 25.83 -30.67
CA ASN A 540 -31.15 25.99 -31.72
C ASN A 540 -30.49 24.65 -32.05
N PRO A 541 -31.18 23.77 -32.79
CA PRO A 541 -30.67 22.44 -33.06
C PRO A 541 -29.36 22.49 -33.87
N GLU A 542 -29.10 23.53 -34.66
CA GLU A 542 -27.84 23.73 -35.39
C GLU A 542 -26.62 23.90 -34.47
N LYS A 543 -26.81 24.47 -33.26
CA LYS A 543 -25.74 24.57 -32.26
C LYS A 543 -25.31 23.19 -31.73
N THR A 544 -26.20 22.20 -31.77
CA THR A 544 -25.86 20.83 -31.32
C THR A 544 -24.82 20.19 -32.23
N SER A 545 -24.84 20.49 -33.54
CA SER A 545 -23.84 20.02 -34.51
C SER A 545 -22.48 20.71 -34.34
N ILE A 546 -22.46 21.98 -33.94
CA ILE A 546 -21.22 22.73 -33.69
C ILE A 546 -20.53 22.16 -32.44
N TYR A 547 -21.20 22.12 -31.29
CA TYR A 547 -20.60 21.65 -30.03
C TYR A 547 -20.18 20.17 -30.08
N GLY A 548 -20.93 19.35 -30.82
CA GLY A 548 -20.58 17.95 -31.02
C GLY A 548 -19.38 17.72 -31.95
N ALA A 549 -19.12 18.61 -32.91
CA ALA A 549 -18.09 18.43 -33.94
C ALA A 549 -16.77 19.19 -33.65
N THR A 550 -16.81 20.32 -32.93
CA THR A 550 -15.60 21.11 -32.60
C THR A 550 -14.88 20.64 -31.34
N SER A 551 -15.44 19.68 -30.61
CA SER A 551 -14.79 19.06 -29.45
C SER A 551 -13.63 18.16 -29.92
N THR A 552 -12.51 18.75 -30.35
CA THR A 552 -11.26 18.02 -30.60
C THR A 552 -10.67 17.63 -29.24
N CYS A 553 -10.89 16.37 -28.83
CA CYS A 553 -10.34 15.77 -27.61
C CYS A 553 -8.86 15.42 -27.72
#